data_AF-A0A811NIF1-F1
#
_entry.id   AF-A0A811NIF1-F1
#
_cell.length_a   1.000
_cell.length_b   1.000
_cell.length_c   1.000
_cell.angle_alpha   90.00
_cell.angle_beta   90.00
_cell.angle_gamma   90.00
#
_symmetry.space_group_name_H-M   'P 1'
#
loop_
_entity.id
_entity.type
_entity.pdbx_description
1 polymer ?
#
loop_
_entity_poly.entity_id
_entity_poly.type
_entity_poly.pdbx_seq_one_letter_code
_entity_poly.pdbx_strand_id
1 'polypeptide(L)'
;MTGGLPPVVLLLPVSLLLALAWRAAAGTAAGDRIGRLPGQPAVDFPMYSGYVAVDEGPGGRALFYWLQEVPPEAQPAPLLLWLDGGPGCSAVGYGASQELGAFRIRPDGATLFLNDNRWNTGAHRCCCPYVAC
;
A
#
# COMPACT_ATOMS: atom_id res chain seq x y z
N MET A 1 4.89 33.29 42.40
CA MET A 1 3.58 32.79 41.91
C MET A 1 3.77 32.21 40.53
N THR A 2 4.16 30.93 40.44
CA THR A 2 4.27 30.21 39.15
C THR A 2 3.07 29.28 39.06
N GLY A 3 1.96 29.80 38.51
CA GLY A 3 0.76 29.01 38.23
C GLY A 3 1.00 28.11 37.02
N GLY A 4 1.50 26.89 37.25
CA GLY A 4 1.60 25.88 36.20
C GLY A 4 0.20 25.38 35.82
N LEU A 5 -0.08 25.32 34.51
CA LEU A 5 -1.32 24.73 34.00
C LEU A 5 -1.43 23.26 34.45
N PRO A 6 -2.61 22.80 34.90
CA PRO A 6 -2.79 21.43 35.36
C PRO A 6 -2.59 20.45 34.20
N PRO A 7 -1.97 19.27 34.43
CA PRO A 7 -1.57 18.32 33.38
C PRO A 7 -2.72 17.86 32.48
N VAL A 8 -3.97 17.90 32.97
CA VAL A 8 -5.18 17.55 32.20
C VAL A 8 -5.42 18.50 31.03
N VAL A 9 -5.06 19.79 31.17
CA VAL A 9 -5.25 20.81 30.13
C VAL A 9 -4.28 20.61 28.97
N LEU A 10 -3.17 19.89 29.18
CA LEU A 10 -2.20 19.55 28.14
C LEU A 10 -2.57 18.28 27.37
N LEU A 11 -3.44 17.42 27.89
CA LEU A 11 -3.84 16.15 27.24
C LEU A 11 -4.91 16.35 26.16
N LEU A 12 -5.80 17.32 26.32
CA LEU A 12 -6.85 17.65 25.35
C LEU A 12 -6.30 18.17 24.00
N PRO A 13 -5.36 19.14 23.95
CA PRO A 13 -4.78 19.56 22.69
C PRO A 13 -3.93 18.45 22.04
N VAL A 14 -3.22 17.63 22.81
CA VAL A 14 -2.44 16.50 22.28
C VAL A 14 -3.35 15.44 21.65
N SER A 15 -4.43 15.06 22.33
CA SER A 15 -5.40 14.10 21.77
C SER A 15 -6.12 14.64 20.52
N LEU A 16 -6.43 15.93 20.47
CA LEU A 16 -6.97 16.58 19.29
C LEU A 16 -5.96 16.61 18.13
N LEU A 17 -4.69 16.91 18.40
CA LEU A 17 -3.61 16.89 17.42
C LEU A 17 -3.38 15.47 16.87
N LEU A 18 -3.39 14.46 17.73
CA LEU A 18 -3.30 13.06 17.32
C LEU A 18 -4.51 12.64 16.46
N ALA A 19 -5.72 13.06 16.81
CA ALA A 19 -6.92 12.79 16.02
C ALA A 19 -6.89 13.48 14.64
N LEU A 20 -6.38 14.71 14.56
CA LEU A 20 -6.21 15.44 13.30
C LEU A 20 -5.13 14.80 12.42
N ALA A 21 -3.99 14.42 12.99
CA ALA A 21 -2.92 13.72 12.28
C ALA A 21 -3.39 12.36 11.74
N TRP A 22 -4.16 11.61 12.52
CA TRP A 22 -4.76 10.35 12.08
C TRP A 22 -5.72 10.56 10.91
N ARG A 23 -6.60 11.56 10.99
CA ARG A 23 -7.54 11.89 9.90
C ARG A 23 -6.84 12.27 8.61
N ALA A 24 -5.75 13.04 8.69
CA ALA A 24 -4.95 13.41 7.51
C ALA A 24 -4.29 12.18 6.86
N ALA A 25 -3.70 11.28 7.65
CA ALA A 25 -3.09 10.04 7.16
C ALA A 25 -4.11 9.03 6.60
N ALA A 26 -5.31 8.95 7.19
CA ALA A 26 -6.39 8.07 6.70
C ALA A 26 -7.00 8.58 5.38
N GLY A 27 -7.01 9.90 5.15
CA GLY A 27 -7.55 10.53 3.95
C GLY A 27 -6.80 10.18 2.66
N THR A 28 -5.49 9.94 2.74
CA THR A 28 -4.67 9.53 1.58
C THR A 28 -4.86 8.05 1.24
N ALA A 29 -4.87 7.17 2.25
CA ALA A 29 -5.00 5.73 2.03
C ALA A 29 -6.37 5.31 1.45
N ALA A 30 -7.46 5.99 1.82
CA ALA A 30 -8.79 5.67 1.28
C ALA A 30 -8.94 6.06 -0.20
N GLY A 31 -8.26 7.12 -0.64
CA GLY A 31 -8.28 7.59 -2.03
C GLY A 31 -7.57 6.63 -2.99
N ASP A 32 -6.54 5.94 -2.50
CA ASP A 32 -5.71 5.03 -3.30
C ASP A 32 -6.35 3.64 -3.48
N ARG A 33 -7.53 3.38 -2.90
CA ARG A 33 -8.18 2.06 -2.95
C ARG A 33 -8.58 1.69 -4.38
N ILE A 34 -8.09 0.55 -4.85
CA ILE A 34 -8.48 -0.02 -6.14
C ILE A 34 -9.80 -0.77 -5.95
N GLY A 35 -10.85 -0.34 -6.65
CA GLY A 35 -12.13 -1.05 -6.68
C GLY A 35 -12.05 -2.35 -7.47
N ARG A 36 -11.64 -2.27 -8.74
CA ARG A 36 -11.44 -3.42 -9.63
C ARG A 36 -10.54 -3.03 -10.80
N LEU A 37 -9.54 -3.84 -11.11
CA LEU A 37 -8.71 -3.71 -12.31
C LEU A 37 -9.45 -4.23 -13.56
N PRO A 38 -9.20 -3.66 -14.74
CA PRO A 38 -9.67 -4.20 -16.00
C PRO A 38 -9.26 -5.68 -16.15
N GLY A 39 -10.20 -6.53 -16.55
CA GLY A 39 -9.92 -7.96 -16.77
C GLY A 39 -9.60 -8.78 -15.52
N GLN A 40 -9.72 -8.25 -14.29
CA GLN A 40 -9.43 -9.03 -13.09
C GLN A 40 -10.54 -10.06 -12.76
N PRO A 41 -10.16 -11.24 -12.25
CA PRO A 41 -11.10 -12.16 -11.62
C PRO A 41 -11.63 -11.58 -10.29
N ALA A 42 -12.67 -12.21 -9.74
CA ALA A 42 -13.13 -11.89 -8.38
C ALA A 42 -12.03 -12.22 -7.37
N VAL A 43 -11.86 -11.35 -6.38
CA VAL A 43 -10.90 -11.50 -5.27
C VAL A 43 -11.51 -11.02 -3.96
N ASP A 44 -10.96 -11.49 -2.86
CA ASP A 44 -11.40 -11.29 -1.48
C ASP A 44 -10.46 -10.40 -0.65
N PHE A 45 -9.35 -9.95 -1.23
CA PHE A 45 -8.39 -9.05 -0.59
C PHE A 45 -8.45 -7.63 -1.19
N PRO A 46 -8.23 -6.58 -0.37
CA PRO A 46 -8.15 -5.22 -0.86
C PRO A 46 -6.80 -4.93 -1.52
N MET A 47 -6.81 -3.93 -2.41
CA MET A 47 -5.62 -3.41 -3.06
C MET A 47 -5.63 -1.89 -3.07
N TYR A 48 -4.45 -1.30 -3.07
CA TYR A 48 -4.25 0.15 -3.10
C TYR A 48 -3.13 0.50 -4.06
N SER A 49 -3.24 1.62 -4.75
CA SER A 49 -2.15 2.16 -5.56
C SER A 49 -2.17 3.67 -5.58
N GLY A 50 -1.00 4.28 -5.54
CA GLY A 50 -0.85 5.72 -5.55
C GLY A 50 0.60 6.14 -5.70
N TYR A 51 0.84 7.43 -5.45
CA TYR A 51 2.16 8.03 -5.49
C TYR A 51 2.56 8.54 -4.11
N VAL A 52 3.78 8.24 -3.69
CA VAL A 52 4.38 8.78 -2.47
C VAL A 52 5.48 9.75 -2.87
N ALA A 53 5.34 11.02 -2.47
CA ALA A 53 6.38 12.02 -2.68
C ALA A 53 7.64 11.63 -1.88
N VAL A 54 8.78 11.57 -2.56
CA VAL A 54 10.10 11.28 -1.98
C VAL A 54 11.03 12.49 -2.04
N ASP A 55 10.65 13.51 -2.81
CA ASP A 55 11.34 14.79 -2.91
C ASP A 55 10.33 15.89 -3.23
N GLU A 56 10.21 16.88 -2.36
CA GLU A 56 9.27 18.00 -2.48
C GLU A 56 9.92 19.27 -3.04
N GLY A 57 11.22 19.23 -3.40
CA GLY A 57 11.95 20.37 -3.94
C GLY A 57 11.54 20.77 -5.37
N PRO A 58 12.17 21.82 -5.93
CA PRO A 58 12.00 22.18 -7.34
C PRO A 58 12.42 21.00 -8.24
N GLY A 59 11.45 20.46 -9.00
CA GLY A 59 11.65 19.21 -9.75
C GLY A 59 11.36 17.94 -8.94
N GLY A 60 10.48 18.05 -7.94
CA GLY A 60 10.10 16.99 -7.01
C GLY A 60 9.80 15.63 -7.65
N ARG A 61 9.97 14.59 -6.85
CA ARG A 61 9.88 13.18 -7.28
C ARG A 61 8.88 12.45 -6.41
N ALA A 62 8.18 11.51 -7.03
CA ALA A 62 7.30 10.59 -6.34
C ALA A 62 7.51 9.18 -6.88
N LEU A 63 7.37 8.19 -5.99
CA LEU A 63 7.40 6.77 -6.36
C LEU A 63 5.99 6.24 -6.45
N PHE A 64 5.71 5.45 -7.48
CA PHE A 64 4.44 4.74 -7.58
C PHE A 64 4.51 3.46 -6.73
N TYR A 65 3.42 3.14 -6.04
CA TYR A 65 3.27 1.87 -5.33
C TYR A 65 1.99 1.14 -5.74
N TRP A 66 2.03 -0.18 -5.69
CA TRP A 66 0.85 -1.04 -5.71
C TRP A 66 0.90 -2.01 -4.53
N LEU A 67 -0.01 -1.86 -3.59
CA LEU A 67 -0.16 -2.71 -2.42
C LEU A 67 -1.24 -3.76 -2.67
N GLN A 68 -0.87 -5.02 -2.48
CA GLN A 68 -1.80 -6.15 -2.42
C GLN A 68 -1.81 -6.69 -0.99
N GLU A 69 -2.92 -6.51 -0.28
CA GLU A 69 -3.04 -7.02 1.10
C GLU A 69 -3.39 -8.51 1.12
N VAL A 70 -3.32 -9.10 2.32
CA VAL A 70 -3.96 -10.38 2.58
C VAL A 70 -5.49 -10.21 2.70
N PRO A 71 -6.28 -11.29 2.52
CA PRO A 71 -7.71 -11.25 2.82
C PRO A 71 -8.00 -10.84 4.28
N PRO A 72 -9.14 -10.20 4.58
CA PRO A 72 -9.48 -9.73 5.92
C PRO A 72 -9.38 -10.79 7.02
N GLU A 73 -9.70 -12.05 6.71
CA GLU A 73 -9.63 -13.19 7.63
C GLU A 73 -8.20 -13.65 7.95
N ALA A 74 -7.21 -13.21 7.15
CA ALA A 74 -5.79 -13.50 7.35
C ALA A 74 -5.04 -12.32 7.99
N GLN A 75 -5.74 -11.23 8.32
CA GLN A 75 -5.17 -10.10 9.07
C GLN A 75 -5.04 -10.43 10.58
N PRO A 76 -4.06 -9.85 11.30
CA PRO A 76 -3.00 -8.98 10.78
C PRO A 76 -1.88 -9.78 10.11
N ALA A 77 -1.35 -9.25 9.01
CA ALA A 77 -0.20 -9.79 8.30
C ALA A 77 1.01 -8.85 8.36
N PRO A 78 2.25 -9.36 8.27
CA PRO A 78 3.43 -8.53 8.11
C PRO A 78 3.39 -7.74 6.78
N LEU A 79 3.95 -6.53 6.81
CA LEU A 79 4.22 -5.74 5.61
C LEU A 79 5.58 -6.16 5.02
N LEU A 80 5.59 -6.57 3.76
CA LEU A 80 6.81 -6.99 3.06
C LEU A 80 7.00 -6.14 1.80
N LEU A 81 7.93 -5.18 1.86
CA LEU A 81 8.30 -4.35 0.71
C LEU A 81 9.08 -5.18 -0.31
N TRP A 82 8.58 -5.24 -1.54
CA TRP A 82 9.28 -5.89 -2.65
C TRP A 82 9.85 -4.87 -3.64
N LEU A 83 11.14 -5.01 -3.94
CA LEU A 83 11.87 -4.16 -4.86
C LEU A 83 12.57 -5.06 -5.90
N ASP A 84 12.30 -4.80 -7.17
CA ASP A 84 13.08 -5.42 -8.23
C ASP A 84 14.31 -4.61 -8.57
N GLY A 85 15.38 -5.33 -8.88
CA GLY A 85 16.68 -4.77 -9.21
C GLY A 85 16.85 -4.48 -10.71
N GLY A 86 18.09 -4.21 -11.10
CA GLY A 86 18.42 -3.64 -12.41
C GLY A 86 18.08 -2.14 -12.43
N PRO A 87 18.91 -1.27 -13.05
CA PRO A 87 18.54 0.14 -13.10
C PRO A 87 17.32 0.32 -14.01
N GLY A 88 16.21 0.76 -13.42
CA GLY A 88 14.99 1.16 -14.13
C GLY A 88 13.92 0.07 -14.31
N CYS A 89 14.12 -1.14 -13.79
CA CYS A 89 13.06 -2.15 -13.80
C CYS A 89 11.98 -1.82 -12.75
N SER A 90 10.73 -2.17 -13.05
CA SER A 90 9.58 -1.90 -12.19
C SER A 90 9.19 -3.14 -11.39
N ALA A 91 9.05 -3.00 -10.07
CA ALA A 91 8.57 -4.09 -9.23
C ALA A 91 7.09 -4.44 -9.48
N VAL A 92 6.34 -3.50 -10.06
CA VAL A 92 4.97 -3.74 -10.54
C VAL A 92 5.01 -4.64 -11.79
N GLY A 93 5.94 -4.36 -12.69
CA GLY A 93 6.10 -5.11 -13.95
C GLY A 93 6.60 -6.54 -13.74
N TYR A 94 7.58 -6.74 -12.85
CA TYR A 94 8.17 -8.05 -12.57
C TYR A 94 7.55 -8.70 -11.33
N GLY A 95 7.86 -8.22 -10.14
CA GLY A 95 7.42 -8.78 -8.86
C GLY A 95 5.91 -9.02 -8.80
N ALA A 96 5.11 -7.99 -9.06
CA ALA A 96 3.66 -8.07 -8.94
C ALA A 96 2.98 -8.88 -10.06
N SER A 97 3.49 -8.80 -11.29
CA SER A 97 2.79 -9.32 -12.49
C SER A 97 3.39 -10.63 -13.04
N GLN A 98 4.65 -10.93 -12.71
CA GLN A 98 5.43 -12.04 -13.28
C GLN A 98 6.08 -12.95 -12.23
N GLU A 99 6.07 -12.58 -10.95
CA GLU A 99 6.71 -13.38 -9.90
C GLU A 99 5.72 -13.74 -8.77
N LEU A 100 5.61 -12.91 -7.75
CA LEU A 100 4.97 -13.26 -6.47
C LEU A 100 3.65 -12.54 -6.19
N GLY A 101 3.27 -11.58 -7.04
CA GLY A 101 1.99 -10.89 -6.91
C GLY A 101 0.78 -11.75 -7.24
N ALA A 102 -0.38 -11.20 -6.91
CA ALA A 102 -1.66 -11.88 -6.93
C ALA A 102 -2.16 -12.22 -8.32
N PHE A 103 -1.73 -11.49 -9.36
CA PHE A 103 -2.25 -11.63 -10.70
C PHE A 103 -1.14 -11.89 -11.71
N ARG A 104 -1.47 -12.68 -12.72
CA ARG A 104 -0.69 -12.85 -13.93
C ARG A 104 -1.46 -12.30 -15.12
N ILE A 105 -0.74 -11.75 -16.08
CA ILE A 105 -1.30 -11.22 -17.33
C ILE A 105 -1.46 -12.38 -18.31
N ARG A 106 -2.64 -12.54 -18.91
CA ARG A 106 -2.87 -13.54 -19.96
C ARG A 106 -2.17 -13.15 -21.28
N PRO A 107 -1.96 -14.11 -22.20
CA PRO A 107 -1.39 -13.83 -23.52
C PRO A 107 -2.15 -12.79 -24.35
N ASP A 108 -3.43 -12.54 -24.04
CA ASP A 108 -4.22 -11.49 -24.68
C ASP A 108 -3.80 -10.06 -24.27
N GLY A 109 -2.93 -9.91 -23.26
CA GLY A 109 -2.48 -8.64 -22.73
C GLY A 109 -3.55 -7.79 -22.06
N ALA A 110 -4.77 -8.33 -21.89
CA ALA A 110 -5.96 -7.58 -21.49
C ALA A 110 -6.66 -8.18 -20.27
N THR A 111 -6.52 -9.48 -20.04
CA THR A 111 -7.14 -10.17 -18.91
C THR A 111 -6.13 -10.69 -17.92
N LEU A 112 -6.57 -10.76 -16.67
CA LEU A 112 -5.76 -11.27 -15.57
C LEU A 112 -6.27 -12.63 -15.14
N PHE A 113 -5.39 -13.44 -14.58
CA PHE A 113 -5.75 -14.63 -13.82
C PHE A 113 -5.03 -14.63 -12.48
N LEU A 114 -5.65 -15.29 -11.50
CA LEU A 114 -5.10 -15.33 -10.15
C LEU A 114 -3.88 -16.25 -10.12
N ASN A 115 -2.81 -15.79 -9.47
CA ASN A 115 -1.63 -16.59 -9.19
C ASN A 115 -1.91 -17.45 -7.94
N ASP A 116 -1.91 -18.77 -8.10
CA ASP A 116 -2.14 -19.71 -7.00
C ASP A 116 -1.02 -19.68 -5.95
N ASN A 117 0.19 -19.27 -6.35
CA ASN A 117 1.38 -19.19 -5.50
C ASN A 117 1.70 -17.75 -5.07
N ARG A 118 0.72 -16.85 -5.09
CA ARG A 118 0.89 -15.46 -4.67
C ARG A 118 1.29 -15.35 -3.21
N TRP A 119 2.15 -14.39 -2.87
CA TRP A 119 2.67 -14.25 -1.51
C TRP A 119 1.71 -13.60 -0.53
N ASN A 120 0.63 -12.96 -1.01
CA ASN A 120 -0.46 -12.50 -0.15
C ASN A 120 -1.43 -13.62 0.27
N THR A 121 -1.05 -14.89 0.11
CA THR A 121 -1.79 -16.05 0.64
C THR A 121 -0.84 -17.14 1.17
N GLY A 122 -1.41 -18.23 1.69
CA GLY A 122 -0.68 -19.47 1.98
C GLY A 122 0.33 -19.37 3.12
N ALA A 123 1.61 -19.64 2.80
CA ALA A 123 2.72 -19.72 3.76
C ALA A 123 3.41 -18.36 4.00
N HIS A 124 3.35 -17.43 3.04
CA HIS A 124 3.97 -16.12 3.20
C HIS A 124 3.03 -15.15 3.93
N ARG A 125 1.77 -15.05 3.47
CA ARG A 125 0.73 -14.14 4.02
C ARG A 125 1.30 -12.77 4.37
N CYS A 126 1.83 -12.08 3.38
CA CYS A 126 2.32 -10.72 3.55
C CYS A 126 1.44 -9.72 2.81
N CYS A 127 1.29 -8.53 3.37
CA CYS A 127 0.85 -7.37 2.61
C CYS A 127 2.05 -6.88 1.79
N CYS A 128 1.95 -6.95 0.46
CA CYS A 128 3.09 -6.73 -0.44
C CYS A 128 2.92 -5.44 -1.26
N PRO A 129 3.58 -4.33 -0.87
CA PRO A 129 3.76 -3.19 -1.76
C PRO A 129 4.89 -3.45 -2.76
N TYR A 130 4.60 -3.17 -4.03
CA TYR A 130 5.54 -3.19 -5.14
C TYR A 130 5.78 -1.76 -5.60
N VAL A 131 7.04 -1.35 -5.70
CA VAL A 131 7.42 0.02 -6.06
C VAL A 131 7.86 0.10 -7.53
N ALA A 132 7.39 1.12 -8.23
CA ALA A 132 7.88 1.49 -9.55
C ALA A 132 8.53 2.88 -9.49
N CYS A 133 9.69 2.99 -10.14
CA CYS A 133 10.41 4.24 -10.37
C CYS A 133 9.76 5.10 -11.47
#